data_AF-A0A7X9DRR8-F1
#
_entry.id   AF-A0A7X9DRR8-F1
#
_cell.length_a   1.000
_cell.length_b   1.000
_cell.length_c   1.000
_cell.angle_alpha   90.00
_cell.angle_beta   90.00
_cell.angle_gamma   90.00
#
_symmetry.space_group_name_H-M   'P 1'
#
loop_
_entity.id
_entity.type
_entity.pdbx_description
1 polymer ?
#
loop_
_entity_poly.entity_id
_entity_poly.type
_entity_poly.pdbx_seq_one_letter_code
_entity_poly.pdbx_strand_id
1 'polypeptide(L)'
;MSIKPSDTRISGLESPREIIRWAMEAKVNDVSSVMQAGNRFIVARVTAVRKAGIAPFEQVKQQIEIAVSRIKKGEYLAEQIQKKIADHPTLDQLALAENLPVNEANNVSFTATTIAGAGFEPALTGTIAAWPANKLSKPVIGNNGVYVFEITSV
;
A
#
# COMPACT_ATOMS: atom_id res chain seq x y z
N MET A 1 5.59 13.55 13.28
CA MET A 1 6.62 12.51 13.43
C MET A 1 6.25 11.64 14.62
N SER A 2 6.29 10.30 14.50
CA SER A 2 6.00 9.37 15.60
C SER A 2 7.30 8.68 16.02
N ILE A 3 7.55 8.54 17.32
CA ILE A 3 8.73 7.87 17.88
C ILE A 3 8.28 6.63 18.64
N LYS A 4 8.97 5.50 18.44
CA LYS A 4 8.78 4.24 19.15
C LYS A 4 9.97 3.94 20.05
N PRO A 5 9.81 3.12 21.11
CA PRO A 5 10.92 2.74 21.99
C PRO A 5 12.09 2.05 21.27
N SER A 6 11.79 1.33 20.18
CA SER A 6 12.78 0.62 19.36
C SER A 6 13.52 1.51 18.35
N ASP A 7 13.09 2.77 18.20
CA ASP A 7 13.71 3.66 17.23
C ASP A 7 15.13 4.01 17.70
N THR A 8 16.10 3.92 16.79
CA THR A 8 17.50 4.27 17.07
C THR A 8 17.95 5.50 16.29
N ARG A 9 17.10 6.01 15.39
CA ARG A 9 17.38 7.13 14.49
C ARG A 9 16.16 8.03 14.41
N ILE A 10 16.40 9.33 14.35
CA ILE A 10 15.42 10.34 14.02
C ILE A 10 15.94 11.05 12.78
N SER A 11 15.11 11.15 11.74
CA SER A 11 15.49 11.83 10.50
C SER A 11 15.96 13.25 10.80
N GLY A 12 17.17 13.56 10.34
CA GLY A 12 17.81 14.86 10.54
C GLY A 12 18.63 14.99 11.82
N LEU A 13 18.67 14.00 12.72
CA LEU A 13 19.42 14.05 13.99
C LEU A 13 20.52 12.98 14.07
N GLU A 14 21.72 13.37 14.50
CA GLU A 14 22.89 12.48 14.58
C GLU A 14 22.93 11.66 15.87
N SER A 15 22.40 12.18 16.99
CA SER A 15 22.39 11.48 18.29
C SER A 15 21.02 11.57 18.97
N PRO A 16 20.01 10.84 18.47
CA PRO A 16 18.63 10.99 18.95
C PRO A 16 18.29 10.19 20.21
N ARG A 17 19.19 9.32 20.72
CA ARG A 17 18.87 8.39 21.83
C ARG A 17 18.37 9.10 23.09
N GLU A 18 18.98 10.23 23.44
CA GLU A 18 18.59 11.00 24.63
C GLU A 18 17.17 11.56 24.49
N ILE A 19 16.86 12.11 23.32
CA ILE A 19 15.53 12.64 22.97
C ILE A 19 14.48 11.53 22.98
N ILE A 20 14.81 10.36 22.44
CA ILE A 20 13.91 9.21 22.41
C ILE A 20 13.60 8.75 23.83
N ARG A 21 14.62 8.60 24.68
CA ARG A 21 14.44 8.23 26.09
C ARG A 21 13.56 9.23 26.83
N TRP A 22 13.87 10.53 26.71
CA TRP A 22 13.10 11.58 27.33
C TRP A 22 11.63 11.57 26.86
N ALA A 23 11.39 11.40 25.56
CA ALA A 23 10.04 11.39 24.99
C ALA A 23 9.18 10.19 25.45
N MET A 24 9.79 9.09 25.90
CA MET A 24 9.06 7.94 26.46
C MET A 24 8.58 8.18 27.91
N GLU A 25 9.23 9.09 28.64
CA GLU A 25 8.89 9.43 30.03
C GLU A 25 8.04 10.71 30.15
N ALA A 26 8.09 11.57 29.13
CA ALA A 26 7.40 12.85 29.07
C ALA A 26 5.87 12.73 28.91
N LYS A 27 5.13 13.70 29.46
CA LYS A 27 3.67 13.83 29.32
C LYS A 27 3.31 14.67 28.09
N VAL A 28 2.04 14.61 27.70
CA VAL A 28 1.51 15.46 26.63
C VAL A 28 1.72 16.93 27.00
N ASN A 29 2.24 17.71 26.05
CA ASN A 29 2.65 19.11 26.16
C ASN A 29 3.94 19.38 26.94
N ASP A 30 4.64 18.37 27.46
CA ASP A 30 5.94 18.59 28.06
C ASP A 30 6.95 19.06 27.02
N VAL A 31 7.82 19.97 27.45
CA VAL A 31 8.92 20.54 26.66
C VAL A 31 10.23 20.08 27.29
N SER A 32 11.14 19.58 26.47
CA SER A 32 12.43 19.09 26.94
C SER A 32 13.37 20.22 27.35
N SER A 33 14.38 19.90 28.14
CA SER A 33 15.58 20.73 28.21
C SER A 33 16.26 20.78 26.83
N VAL A 34 17.14 21.77 26.66
CA VAL A 34 18.01 21.84 25.50
C VAL A 34 18.93 20.62 25.51
N MET A 35 18.77 19.73 24.53
CA MET A 35 19.60 18.54 24.34
C MET A 35 20.53 18.75 23.15
N GLN A 36 21.74 18.19 23.25
CA GLN A 36 22.70 18.22 22.16
C GLN A 36 22.54 16.96 21.30
N ALA A 37 22.41 17.14 19.98
CA ALA A 37 22.43 16.04 19.02
C ALA A 37 23.49 16.32 17.95
N GLY A 38 24.70 15.80 18.18
CA GLY A 38 25.89 16.12 17.39
C GLY A 38 26.30 17.58 17.57
N ASN A 39 26.42 18.32 16.47
CA ASN A 39 26.77 19.75 16.46
C ASN A 39 25.55 20.70 16.58
N ARG A 40 24.37 20.21 16.98
CA ARG A 40 23.13 21.00 17.06
C ARG A 40 22.47 20.88 18.42
N PHE A 41 21.75 21.92 18.81
CA PHE A 41 20.91 21.95 20.01
C PHE A 41 19.44 21.84 19.63
N ILE A 42 18.67 21.08 20.41
CA ILE A 42 17.29 20.72 20.09
C ILE A 42 16.43 20.83 21.35
N VAL A 43 15.21 21.33 21.15
CA VAL A 43 14.13 21.28 22.13
C VAL A 43 12.98 20.50 21.50
N ALA A 44 12.51 19.47 22.20
CA ALA A 44 11.39 18.64 21.78
C ALA A 44 10.14 18.97 22.60
N ARG A 45 8.97 18.88 21.96
CA ARG A 45 7.67 18.99 22.64
C ARG A 45 6.82 17.78 22.30
N VAL A 46 6.25 17.13 23.32
CA VAL A 46 5.33 16.01 23.11
C VAL A 46 3.96 16.54 22.73
N THR A 47 3.49 16.25 21.51
CA THR A 47 2.17 16.71 21.04
C THR A 47 1.05 15.71 21.34
N ALA A 48 1.37 14.42 21.43
CA ALA A 48 0.42 13.36 21.74
C ALA A 48 1.16 12.12 22.25
N VAL A 49 0.53 11.36 23.14
CA VAL A 49 1.04 10.06 23.61
C VAL A 49 0.08 8.96 23.16
N ARG A 50 0.62 7.93 22.52
CA ARG A 50 -0.14 6.75 22.08
C ARG A 50 0.28 5.55 22.93
N LYS A 51 -0.65 5.01 23.72
CA LYS A 51 -0.41 3.81 24.52
C LYS A 51 -0.36 2.58 23.62
N ALA A 52 0.41 1.57 24.03
CA ALA A 52 0.39 0.27 23.38
C ALA A 52 -1.01 -0.36 23.50
N GLY A 53 -1.48 -1.02 22.44
CA GLY A 53 -2.79 -1.65 22.37
C GLY A 53 -3.57 -1.25 21.13
N ILE A 54 -4.87 -1.48 21.16
CA ILE A 54 -5.78 -1.13 20.06
C ILE A 54 -5.97 0.39 20.06
N ALA A 55 -5.56 1.04 18.97
CA ALA A 55 -5.76 2.47 18.81
C ALA A 55 -7.27 2.79 18.66
N PRO A 56 -7.78 3.82 19.33
CA PRO A 56 -9.17 4.24 19.16
C PRO A 56 -9.41 4.71 17.73
N PHE A 57 -10.64 4.53 17.23
CA PHE A 57 -11.01 4.82 15.85
C PHE A 57 -10.56 6.21 15.39
N GLU A 58 -10.79 7.25 16.20
CA GLU A 58 -10.39 8.64 15.86
C GLU A 58 -8.89 8.80 15.56
N GLN A 59 -8.00 8.00 16.17
CA GLN A 59 -6.56 8.08 15.92
C GLN A 59 -6.12 7.38 14.62
N VAL A 60 -6.91 6.42 14.15
CA VAL A 60 -6.63 5.63 12.94
C VAL A 60 -7.60 5.95 11.79
N LYS A 61 -8.58 6.81 12.02
CA LYS A 61 -9.64 7.17 11.08
C LYS A 61 -9.09 7.50 9.70
N GLN A 62 -8.12 8.40 9.63
CA GLN A 62 -7.50 8.78 8.35
C GLN A 62 -6.82 7.59 7.64
N GLN A 63 -6.17 6.69 8.38
CA GLN A 63 -5.55 5.50 7.80
C GLN A 63 -6.60 4.52 7.27
N ILE A 64 -7.67 4.31 8.03
CA ILE A 64 -8.81 3.47 7.63
C ILE A 64 -9.52 4.07 6.42
N GLU A 65 -9.78 5.38 6.40
CA GLU A 65 -10.42 6.05 5.27
C GLU A 65 -9.63 5.85 3.98
N ILE A 66 -8.30 5.98 4.01
CA ILE A 66 -7.44 5.71 2.85
C ILE A 66 -7.56 4.24 2.42
N ALA A 67 -7.49 3.30 3.37
CA ALA A 67 -7.59 1.87 3.09
C ALA A 67 -8.95 1.48 2.49
N VAL A 68 -10.04 1.95 3.10
CA VAL A 68 -11.41 1.68 2.66
C VAL A 68 -11.70 2.36 1.32
N SER A 69 -11.21 3.59 1.11
CA SER A 69 -11.33 4.26 -0.18
C SER A 69 -10.67 3.45 -1.30
N ARG A 70 -9.49 2.87 -1.04
CA ARG A 70 -8.80 2.00 -2.01
C ARG A 70 -9.60 0.72 -2.29
N ILE A 71 -10.15 0.08 -1.27
CA ILE A 71 -11.01 -1.11 -1.43
C ILE A 71 -12.24 -0.76 -2.28
N LYS A 72 -12.95 0.31 -1.93
CA LYS A 72 -14.16 0.74 -2.64
C LYS A 72 -13.89 1.15 -4.08
N LYS A 73 -12.75 1.79 -4.36
CA LYS A 73 -12.31 2.08 -5.73
C LYS A 73 -12.02 0.82 -6.51
N GLY A 74 -11.35 -0.16 -5.91
CA GLY A 74 -11.08 -1.46 -6.52
C GLY A 74 -12.38 -2.21 -6.88
N GLU A 75 -13.30 -2.29 -5.92
CA GLU A 75 -14.63 -2.90 -6.13
C GLU A 75 -15.41 -2.19 -7.24
N TYR A 76 -15.47 -0.85 -7.20
CA TYR A 76 -16.15 -0.07 -8.21
C TYR A 76 -15.58 -0.30 -9.62
N LEU A 77 -14.25 -0.24 -9.76
CA LEU A 77 -13.59 -0.51 -11.05
C LEU A 77 -13.84 -1.94 -11.52
N ALA A 78 -13.75 -2.92 -10.62
CA ALA A 78 -14.05 -4.32 -10.95
C ALA A 78 -15.49 -4.49 -11.44
N GLU A 79 -16.47 -3.84 -10.80
CA GLU A 79 -17.86 -3.87 -11.26
C GLU A 79 -18.06 -3.22 -12.63
N GLN A 80 -17.41 -2.07 -12.88
CA GLN A 80 -17.48 -1.41 -14.20
C GLN A 80 -16.89 -2.29 -15.29
N ILE A 81 -15.71 -2.87 -15.06
CA ILE A 81 -15.04 -3.75 -16.01
C ILE A 81 -15.87 -5.02 -16.22
N GLN A 82 -16.43 -5.60 -15.16
CA GLN A 82 -17.24 -6.81 -15.25
C GLN A 82 -18.49 -6.62 -16.12
N LYS A 83 -19.11 -5.44 -16.10
CA LYS A 83 -20.23 -5.11 -16.98
C LYS A 83 -19.79 -5.04 -18.44
N LYS A 84 -18.63 -4.42 -18.71
CA LYS A 84 -18.08 -4.26 -20.06
C LYS A 84 -17.55 -5.55 -20.67
N ILE A 85 -17.08 -6.49 -19.86
CA ILE A 85 -16.67 -7.83 -20.33
C ILE A 85 -17.83 -8.56 -21.02
N ALA A 86 -19.08 -8.30 -20.62
CA ALA A 86 -20.24 -8.92 -21.28
C ALA A 86 -20.42 -8.43 -22.73
N ASP A 87 -20.07 -7.17 -23.00
CA ASP A 87 -20.20 -6.53 -24.31
C ASP A 87 -18.92 -6.67 -25.17
N HIS A 88 -17.79 -7.03 -24.54
CA HIS A 88 -16.48 -7.15 -25.17
C HIS A 88 -15.82 -8.49 -24.81
N PRO A 89 -16.05 -9.56 -25.59
CA PRO A 89 -15.58 -10.91 -25.27
C PRO A 89 -14.07 -11.13 -25.39
N THR A 90 -13.32 -10.23 -26.01
CA THR A 90 -11.85 -10.35 -26.15
C THR A 90 -11.10 -9.26 -25.39
N LEU A 91 -9.88 -9.57 -24.95
CA LEU A 91 -9.02 -8.62 -24.23
C LEU A 91 -8.76 -7.35 -25.06
N ASP A 92 -8.51 -7.51 -26.36
CA ASP A 92 -8.27 -6.37 -27.27
C ASP A 92 -9.49 -5.46 -27.42
N GLN A 93 -10.71 -6.03 -27.49
CA GLN A 93 -11.93 -5.23 -27.58
C GLN A 93 -12.17 -4.43 -26.30
N LEU A 94 -11.92 -5.05 -25.14
CA LEU A 94 -12.02 -4.37 -23.85
C LEU A 94 -10.97 -3.25 -23.70
N ALA A 95 -9.74 -3.52 -24.13
CA ALA A 95 -8.66 -2.54 -24.11
C ALA A 95 -8.95 -1.33 -25.01
N LEU A 96 -9.49 -1.56 -26.21
CA LEU A 96 -9.93 -0.50 -27.12
C LEU A 96 -11.08 0.33 -26.54
N ALA A 97 -12.08 -0.33 -25.91
CA ALA A 97 -13.20 0.37 -25.28
C ALA A 97 -12.74 1.30 -24.13
N GLU A 98 -11.74 0.87 -23.36
CA GLU A 98 -11.19 1.68 -22.25
C GLU A 98 -10.05 2.62 -22.67
N ASN A 99 -9.63 2.61 -23.94
CA ASN A 99 -8.42 3.30 -24.41
C ASN A 99 -7.17 2.95 -23.58
N LEU A 100 -7.03 1.67 -23.22
CA LEU A 100 -5.91 1.16 -22.44
C LEU A 100 -5.00 0.29 -23.32
N PRO A 101 -3.67 0.30 -23.08
CA PRO A 101 -2.76 -0.61 -23.75
C PRO A 101 -2.89 -2.04 -23.19
N VAL A 102 -2.80 -3.04 -24.07
CA VAL A 102 -2.57 -4.43 -23.67
C VAL A 102 -1.07 -4.62 -23.42
N ASN A 103 -0.71 -5.14 -22.25
CA ASN A 103 0.67 -5.41 -21.87
C ASN A 103 0.91 -6.91 -21.79
N GLU A 104 2.05 -7.36 -22.31
CA GLU A 104 2.47 -8.75 -22.20
C GLU A 104 3.23 -8.99 -20.89
N ALA A 105 2.81 -10.01 -20.16
CA ALA A 105 3.48 -10.48 -18.96
C ALA A 105 4.13 -11.84 -19.23
N ASN A 106 5.47 -11.87 -19.25
CA ASN A 106 6.23 -13.09 -19.50
C ASN A 106 6.64 -13.79 -18.20
N ASN A 107 6.66 -15.13 -18.23
CA ASN A 107 7.15 -15.99 -17.15
C ASN A 107 6.46 -15.77 -15.79
N VAL A 108 5.13 -15.60 -15.80
CA VAL A 108 4.32 -15.46 -14.57
C VAL A 108 4.09 -16.84 -13.96
N SER A 109 4.86 -17.17 -12.93
CA SER A 109 4.68 -18.38 -12.14
C SER A 109 3.88 -18.13 -10.87
N PHE A 110 3.38 -19.18 -10.23
CA PHE A 110 2.74 -19.08 -8.90
C PHE A 110 3.67 -18.50 -7.82
N THR A 111 4.99 -18.69 -7.96
CA THR A 111 5.98 -18.15 -7.03
C THR A 111 6.34 -16.70 -7.31
N ALA A 112 5.91 -16.14 -8.46
CA ALA A 112 6.11 -14.74 -8.76
C ALA A 112 5.21 -13.88 -7.87
N THR A 113 5.80 -12.89 -7.20
CA THR A 113 5.07 -11.87 -6.44
C THR A 113 5.02 -10.53 -7.16
N THR A 114 5.75 -10.42 -8.27
CA THR A 114 5.84 -9.24 -9.11
C THR A 114 5.60 -9.59 -10.56
N ILE A 115 4.91 -8.72 -11.29
CA ILE A 115 4.70 -8.83 -12.74
C ILE A 115 5.39 -7.65 -13.41
N ALA A 116 6.09 -7.90 -14.52
CA ALA A 116 6.71 -6.84 -15.30
C ALA A 116 5.64 -5.81 -15.74
N GLY A 117 5.90 -4.53 -15.52
CA GLY A 117 4.94 -3.45 -15.82
C GLY A 117 3.88 -3.20 -14.75
N ALA A 118 3.40 -4.23 -14.03
CA ALA A 118 2.36 -4.08 -12.99
C ALA A 118 2.91 -4.01 -11.54
N GLY A 119 4.16 -4.45 -11.32
CA GLY A 119 4.80 -4.39 -10.00
C GLY A 119 4.34 -5.51 -9.06
N PHE A 120 4.31 -5.23 -7.75
CA PHE A 120 4.01 -6.22 -6.71
C PHE A 120 2.52 -6.59 -6.65
N GLU A 121 2.17 -7.73 -7.25
CA GLU A 121 0.79 -8.16 -7.54
C GLU A 121 0.54 -9.66 -7.20
N PRO A 122 0.72 -10.09 -5.95
CA PRO A 122 0.59 -11.51 -5.57
C PRO A 122 -0.81 -12.09 -5.75
N ALA A 123 -1.87 -11.28 -5.61
CA ALA A 123 -3.25 -11.73 -5.85
C ALA A 123 -3.49 -12.02 -7.34
N LEU A 124 -2.91 -11.20 -8.22
CA LEU A 124 -2.98 -11.38 -9.66
C LEU A 124 -2.20 -12.63 -10.09
N THR A 125 -0.94 -12.79 -9.65
CA THR A 125 -0.14 -13.97 -10.01
C THR A 125 -0.75 -15.28 -9.52
N GLY A 126 -1.31 -15.28 -8.30
CA GLY A 126 -2.04 -16.43 -7.78
C GLY A 126 -3.29 -16.76 -8.61
N THR A 127 -4.02 -15.74 -9.09
CA THR A 127 -5.20 -15.95 -9.94
C THR A 127 -4.80 -16.46 -11.32
N ILE A 128 -3.75 -15.90 -11.93
CA ILE A 128 -3.21 -16.36 -13.22
C ILE A 128 -2.82 -17.83 -13.16
N ALA A 129 -2.10 -18.24 -12.11
CA ALA A 129 -1.63 -19.62 -11.95
C ALA A 129 -2.76 -20.66 -11.87
N ALA A 130 -3.95 -20.26 -11.42
CA ALA A 130 -5.13 -21.13 -11.29
C ALA A 130 -6.12 -21.00 -12.47
N TRP A 131 -5.85 -20.11 -13.44
CA TRP A 131 -6.78 -19.80 -14.51
C TRP A 131 -6.54 -20.68 -15.76
N PRO A 132 -7.60 -21.10 -16.47
CA PRO A 132 -7.46 -21.85 -17.72
C PRO A 132 -6.84 -21.00 -18.85
N ALA A 133 -6.02 -21.64 -19.69
CA ALA A 133 -5.46 -21.04 -20.90
C ALA A 133 -6.54 -20.62 -21.91
N ASN A 134 -6.26 -19.58 -22.72
CA ASN A 134 -7.12 -19.06 -23.79
C ASN A 134 -8.54 -18.66 -23.32
N LYS A 135 -8.66 -18.20 -22.07
CA LYS A 135 -9.92 -17.67 -21.53
C LYS A 135 -9.68 -16.33 -20.87
N LEU A 136 -10.51 -15.35 -21.23
CA LEU A 136 -10.54 -14.05 -20.59
C LEU A 136 -10.90 -14.18 -19.10
N SER A 137 -10.13 -13.51 -18.24
CA SER A 137 -10.34 -13.53 -16.80
C SER A 137 -11.52 -12.66 -16.36
N LYS A 138 -12.02 -12.92 -15.16
CA LYS A 138 -12.79 -11.91 -14.42
C LYS A 138 -11.84 -10.79 -13.96
N PRO A 139 -12.36 -9.58 -13.63
CA PRO A 139 -11.53 -8.51 -13.08
C PRO A 139 -10.92 -8.94 -11.75
N VAL A 140 -9.60 -8.80 -11.63
CA VAL A 140 -8.83 -9.14 -10.43
C VAL A 140 -8.38 -7.86 -9.76
N ILE A 141 -8.79 -7.66 -8.51
CA ILE A 141 -8.37 -6.53 -7.70
C ILE A 141 -6.96 -6.83 -7.18
N GLY A 142 -5.98 -6.12 -7.75
CA GLY A 142 -4.59 -6.14 -7.33
C GLY A 142 -4.26 -5.03 -6.33
N ASN A 143 -2.98 -4.93 -6.00
CA ASN A 143 -2.45 -3.88 -5.16
C ASN A 143 -2.45 -2.54 -5.91
N ASN A 144 -1.89 -2.49 -7.11
CA ASN A 144 -1.68 -1.23 -7.83
C ASN A 144 -2.85 -0.90 -8.76
N GLY A 145 -3.71 -1.88 -9.09
CA GLY A 145 -4.85 -1.66 -9.98
C GLY A 145 -5.81 -2.86 -10.04
N VAL A 146 -6.82 -2.75 -10.89
CA VAL A 146 -7.71 -3.85 -11.26
C VAL A 146 -7.32 -4.33 -12.65
N TYR A 147 -7.14 -5.63 -12.81
CA TYR A 147 -6.59 -6.22 -14.03
C TYR A 147 -7.54 -7.25 -14.64
N VAL A 148 -7.51 -7.34 -15.96
CA VAL A 148 -8.08 -8.44 -16.73
C VAL A 148 -6.95 -9.04 -17.55
N PHE A 149 -6.89 -10.36 -17.61
CA PHE A 149 -5.84 -11.06 -18.32
C PHE A 149 -6.40 -12.21 -19.15
N GLU A 150 -5.58 -12.66 -20.10
CA GLU A 150 -5.78 -13.88 -20.85
C GLU A 150 -4.43 -14.59 -20.93
N ILE A 151 -4.43 -15.91 -20.76
CA ILE A 151 -3.21 -16.72 -20.84
C ILE A 151 -3.06 -17.17 -22.29
N THR A 152 -2.07 -16.62 -22.99
CA THR A 152 -1.77 -16.91 -24.40
C THR A 152 -0.94 -18.18 -24.59
N SER A 153 -0.07 -18.49 -23.63
CA SER A 153 0.74 -19.71 -23.62
C SER A 153 1.06 -20.10 -22.18
N VAL A 154 1.11 -21.42 -21.93
CA VAL A 154 1.59 -22.02 -20.68
C VAL A 154 2.99 -22.55 -20.89
#